data_AF-A0A941NHH9-F1
#
_entry.id   AF-A0A941NHH9-F1
#
_cell.length_a   1.000
_cell.length_b   1.000
_cell.length_c   1.000
_cell.angle_alpha   90.00
_cell.angle_beta   90.00
_cell.angle_gamma   90.00
#
_symmetry.space_group_name_H-M   'P 1'
#
loop_
_entity.id
_entity.type
_entity.pdbx_description
1 polymer ?
#
loop_
_entity_poly.entity_id
_entity_poly.type
_entity_poly.pdbx_seq_one_letter_code
_entity_poly.pdbx_strand_id
1 'polypeptide(L)'
;MNRTDTLLRLKRFRVDEMKRRIAAIDAMRADLERKLTDLDENVAREKQRAGDSDIGRLAFPSFLRSIDARRENLRNTLKEIEREHVSAQADLNNAFQDLKALEFANEQQAKRLAEIETRRAQTRMDEMALVRHLRKHSLRSA
;
A
#
# COMPACT_ATOMS: atom_id res chain seq x y z
N MET A 1 23.27 -0.05 -13.77
CA MET A 1 21.86 -0.10 -13.33
C MET A 1 21.04 0.65 -14.36
N ASN A 2 20.03 0.01 -14.97
CA ASN A 2 19.22 0.65 -16.02
C ASN A 2 18.28 1.69 -15.40
N ARG A 3 18.00 2.79 -16.11
CA ARG A 3 17.04 3.84 -15.72
C ARG A 3 15.66 3.26 -15.32
N THR A 4 15.21 2.21 -15.99
CA THR A 4 13.95 1.51 -15.68
C THR A 4 13.99 0.82 -14.32
N ASP A 5 15.10 0.18 -13.93
CA ASP A 5 15.24 -0.49 -12.63
C ASP A 5 15.18 0.52 -11.48
N THR A 6 15.82 1.67 -11.66
CA THR A 6 15.78 2.77 -10.69
C THR A 6 14.35 3.28 -10.51
N LEU A 7 13.60 3.46 -11.60
CA LEU A 7 12.21 3.90 -11.56
C LEU A 7 11.30 2.85 -10.90
N LEU A 8 11.52 1.56 -11.19
CA LEU A 8 10.78 0.47 -10.58
C LEU A 8 10.98 0.44 -9.06
N ARG A 9 12.22 0.59 -8.61
CA ARG A 9 12.55 0.68 -7.18
C ARG A 9 11.89 1.88 -6.51
N LEU A 10 11.88 3.04 -7.18
CA LEU A 10 11.21 4.24 -6.67
C LEU A 10 9.70 4.03 -6.52
N LYS A 11 9.03 3.41 -7.50
CA LYS A 11 7.59 3.11 -7.43
C LYS A 11 7.26 2.10 -6.33
N ARG A 12 8.10 1.07 -6.14
CA ARG A 12 7.96 0.13 -5.00
C ARG A 12 8.08 0.84 -3.66
N PHE A 13 9.10 1.69 -3.51
CA PHE A 13 9.28 2.47 -2.30
C PHE A 13 8.06 3.34 -1.99
N ARG A 14 7.47 3.99 -3.01
CA ARG A 14 6.24 4.77 -2.87
C ARG A 14 5.06 3.92 -2.39
N VAL A 15 4.88 2.72 -2.91
CA VAL A 15 3.84 1.78 -2.43
C VAL A 15 4.06 1.44 -0.96
N ASP A 16 5.29 1.11 -0.57
CA ASP A 16 5.63 0.77 0.81
C ASP A 16 5.45 1.96 1.77
N GLU A 17 5.76 3.17 1.33
CA GLU A 17 5.50 4.40 2.05
C GLU A 17 3.99 4.61 2.30
N MET A 18 3.15 4.44 1.27
CA MET A 18 1.70 4.57 1.42
C MET A 18 1.12 3.52 2.38
N LYS A 19 1.63 2.28 2.34
CA LYS A 19 1.24 1.24 3.32
C LYS A 19 1.62 1.63 4.75
N ARG A 20 2.82 2.18 4.96
CA ARG A 20 3.23 2.68 6.29
C ARG A 20 2.35 3.82 6.77
N ARG A 21 1.94 4.72 5.87
CA ARG A 21 1.01 5.81 6.20
C ARG A 21 -0.35 5.26 6.66
N ILE A 22 -0.93 4.30 5.93
CA ILE A 22 -2.18 3.64 6.33
C ILE A 22 -2.03 2.98 7.71
N ALA A 23 -0.95 2.23 7.93
CA ALA A 23 -0.72 1.60 9.22
C ALA A 23 -0.62 2.61 10.39
N ALA A 24 -0.05 3.80 10.14
CA ALA A 24 -0.01 4.87 11.13
C ALA A 24 -1.42 5.44 11.41
N ILE A 25 -2.23 5.64 10.36
CA ILE A 25 -3.62 6.09 10.49
C ILE A 25 -4.45 5.06 11.29
N ASP A 26 -4.30 3.77 11.01
CA ASP A 26 -4.97 2.69 11.74
C ASP A 26 -4.56 2.65 13.22
N ALA A 27 -3.27 2.87 13.51
CA ALA A 27 -2.80 2.97 14.89
C ALA A 27 -3.42 4.18 15.62
N MET A 28 -3.53 5.34 14.95
CA MET A 28 -4.20 6.52 15.50
C MET A 28 -5.69 6.27 15.74
N ARG A 29 -6.38 5.60 14.81
CA ARG A 29 -7.78 5.18 14.96
C ARG A 29 -7.97 4.29 16.19
N ALA A 30 -7.17 3.24 16.32
CA ALA A 30 -7.23 2.31 17.44
C ALA A 30 -6.96 3.02 18.79
N ASP A 31 -6.07 4.00 18.82
CA ASP A 31 -5.83 4.81 20.02
C ASP A 31 -7.05 5.64 20.44
N LEU A 32 -7.74 6.25 19.48
CA LEU A 32 -8.97 7.02 19.74
C LEU A 32 -10.12 6.12 20.23
N GLU A 33 -10.27 4.93 19.63
CA GLU A 33 -11.29 3.95 20.05
C GLU A 33 -11.02 3.44 21.48
N ARG A 34 -9.76 3.19 21.84
CA ARG A 34 -9.37 2.87 23.22
C ARG A 34 -9.72 4.01 24.18
N LYS A 35 -9.37 5.26 23.84
CA LYS A 35 -9.71 6.44 24.66
C LYS A 35 -11.21 6.59 24.88
N LEU A 36 -12.03 6.29 23.87
CA LEU A 36 -13.50 6.29 24.02
C LEU A 36 -13.94 5.23 25.04
N THR A 37 -13.39 4.03 24.95
CA THR A 37 -13.67 2.93 25.89
C THR A 37 -13.26 3.31 27.33
N ASP A 38 -12.08 3.91 27.50
CA ASP A 38 -11.59 4.38 28.81
C ASP A 38 -12.52 5.43 29.43
N LEU A 39 -13.10 6.33 28.61
CA LEU A 39 -14.09 7.30 29.07
C LEU A 39 -15.39 6.63 29.53
N ASP A 40 -15.83 5.57 28.83
CA ASP A 40 -17.02 4.79 29.20
C ASP A 40 -16.83 4.10 30.55
N GLU A 41 -15.67 3.48 30.76
CA GLU A 41 -15.34 2.88 32.05
C GLU A 41 -15.20 3.92 33.17
N ASN A 42 -14.63 5.08 32.87
CA ASN A 42 -14.50 6.18 33.84
C ASN A 42 -15.87 6.66 34.31
N VAL A 43 -16.83 6.81 33.38
CA VAL A 43 -18.21 7.16 33.71
C VAL A 43 -18.87 6.10 34.58
N ALA A 44 -18.66 4.81 34.30
CA ALA A 44 -19.20 3.73 35.12
C ALA A 44 -18.66 3.77 36.56
N ARG A 45 -17.34 3.93 36.72
CA ARG A 45 -16.69 4.05 38.04
C ARG A 45 -17.16 5.29 38.80
N GLU A 46 -17.26 6.43 38.12
CA GLU A 46 -17.68 7.68 38.75
C GLU A 46 -19.15 7.64 39.14
N LYS A 47 -20.01 6.99 38.34
CA LYS A 47 -21.42 6.80 38.69
C LYS A 47 -21.60 6.03 39.99
N GLN A 48 -20.81 4.97 40.19
CA GLN A 48 -20.83 4.18 41.41
C GLN A 48 -20.43 5.04 42.61
N ARG A 49 -19.29 5.74 42.53
CA ARG A 49 -18.77 6.60 43.60
C ARG A 49 -19.69 7.77 43.93
N ALA A 50 -20.27 8.41 42.91
CA ALA A 50 -21.22 9.49 43.09
C ALA A 50 -22.47 9.02 43.85
N GLY A 51 -22.85 7.75 43.72
CA GLY A 51 -23.96 7.14 44.45
C GLY A 51 -23.75 7.10 45.97
N ASP A 52 -22.51 7.15 46.44
CA ASP A 52 -22.15 6.97 47.85
C ASP A 52 -22.36 8.23 48.71
N SER A 53 -22.57 9.40 48.10
CA SER A 53 -22.81 10.65 48.84
C SER A 53 -23.74 11.61 48.11
N ASP A 54 -24.50 12.43 48.85
CA ASP A 54 -25.39 13.44 48.25
C ASP A 54 -24.62 14.50 47.45
N ILE A 55 -23.44 14.89 47.92
CA ILE A 55 -22.54 15.80 47.20
C ILE A 55 -22.11 15.18 45.87
N GLY A 56 -21.75 13.89 45.88
CA GLY A 56 -21.40 13.14 44.66
C GLY A 56 -22.53 13.12 43.66
N ARG A 57 -23.76 12.82 44.10
CA ARG A 57 -24.97 12.82 43.25
C ARG A 57 -25.22 14.19 42.60
N LEU A 58 -25.00 15.27 43.34
CA LEU A 58 -25.16 16.65 42.83
C LEU A 58 -24.06 17.02 41.83
N ALA A 59 -22.82 16.55 42.01
CA ALA A 59 -21.70 16.84 41.12
C ALA A 59 -21.71 15.99 39.83
N PHE A 60 -22.25 14.76 39.89
CA PHE A 60 -22.18 13.81 38.78
C PHE A 60 -22.72 14.31 37.43
N PRO A 61 -23.84 15.07 37.35
CA PRO A 61 -24.32 15.60 36.07
C PRO A 61 -23.34 16.56 35.37
N SER A 62 -22.57 17.36 36.12
CA SER A 62 -21.57 18.25 35.51
C SER A 62 -20.36 17.46 35.01
N PHE A 63 -19.95 16.44 35.76
CA PHE A 63 -18.93 15.48 35.32
C PHE A 63 -19.33 14.80 34.02
N LEU A 64 -20.56 14.26 33.94
CA LEU A 64 -21.09 13.60 32.74
C LEU A 64 -21.05 14.52 31.51
N ARG A 65 -21.54 15.76 31.62
CA ARG A 65 -21.47 16.74 30.53
C ARG A 65 -20.04 16.95 30.04
N SER A 66 -19.06 16.97 30.96
CA SER A 66 -17.64 17.12 30.60
C SER A 66 -17.09 15.89 29.85
N ILE A 67 -17.58 14.69 30.16
CA ILE A 67 -17.19 13.47 29.45
C ILE A 67 -17.86 13.40 28.08
N ASP A 68 -19.13 13.75 27.98
CA ASP A 68 -19.85 13.74 26.71
C ASP A 68 -19.24 14.71 25.70
N ALA A 69 -18.83 15.91 26.14
CA ALA A 69 -18.08 16.85 25.30
C ALA A 69 -16.75 16.24 24.79
N ARG A 70 -16.03 15.50 25.63
CA ARG A 70 -14.78 14.81 25.22
C ARG A 70 -15.07 13.68 24.23
N ARG A 71 -16.12 12.88 24.46
CA ARG A 71 -16.54 11.81 23.55
C ARG A 71 -16.94 12.36 22.19
N GLU A 72 -17.66 13.47 22.16
CA GLU A 72 -18.05 14.13 20.91
C GLU A 72 -16.81 14.56 20.13
N ASN A 73 -15.85 15.21 20.78
CA ASN A 73 -14.58 15.60 20.15
C ASN A 73 -13.83 14.38 19.59
N LEU A 74 -13.67 13.30 20.37
CA LEU A 74 -13.01 12.08 19.90
C LEU A 74 -13.73 11.44 18.71
N ARG A 75 -15.07 11.42 18.72
CA ARG A 75 -15.87 10.90 17.60
C ARG A 75 -15.74 11.76 16.35
N ASN A 76 -15.65 13.08 16.50
CA ASN A 76 -15.42 13.98 15.37
C ASN A 76 -14.02 13.76 14.78
N THR A 77 -12.98 13.66 15.62
CA THR A 77 -11.63 13.32 15.16
C THR A 77 -11.59 11.94 14.50
N LEU A 78 -12.32 10.95 15.02
CA LEU A 78 -12.40 9.61 14.42
C LEU A 78 -12.97 9.67 13.00
N LYS A 79 -14.03 10.46 12.77
CA LYS A 79 -14.60 10.66 11.43
C LYS A 79 -13.60 11.32 10.47
N GLU A 80 -12.79 12.25 10.96
CA GLU A 80 -11.72 12.88 10.16
C GLU A 80 -10.64 11.86 9.79
N ILE A 81 -10.19 11.06 10.74
CA ILE A 81 -9.25 9.96 10.54
C ILE A 81 -9.80 8.92 9.53
N GLU A 82 -11.08 8.59 9.59
CA GLU A 82 -11.71 7.69 8.62
C GLU A 82 -11.70 8.26 7.20
N ARG A 83 -11.94 9.57 7.04
CA ARG A 83 -11.82 10.24 5.73
C ARG A 83 -10.37 10.21 5.23
N GLU A 84 -9.40 10.45 6.12
CA GLU A 84 -7.99 10.38 5.76
C GLU A 84 -7.60 8.94 5.36
N HIS A 85 -8.09 7.93 6.08
CA HIS A 85 -7.86 6.53 5.76
C HIS A 85 -8.37 6.19 4.36
N VAL A 86 -9.60 6.58 4.02
CA VAL A 86 -10.17 6.35 2.68
C VAL A 86 -9.32 7.02 1.59
N SER A 87 -8.87 8.25 1.83
CA SER A 87 -7.99 8.97 0.92
C SER A 87 -6.64 8.26 0.74
N ALA A 88 -6.00 7.86 1.84
CA ALA A 88 -4.73 7.13 1.82
C ALA A 88 -4.84 5.77 1.11
N GLN A 89 -5.99 5.09 1.25
CA GLN A 89 -6.27 3.85 0.54
C GLN A 89 -6.39 4.06 -0.97
N ALA A 90 -7.01 5.17 -1.41
CA ALA A 90 -7.07 5.54 -2.82
C ALA A 90 -5.65 5.86 -3.37
N ASP A 91 -4.84 6.59 -2.60
CA ASP A 91 -3.44 6.87 -2.96
C ASP A 91 -2.60 5.60 -3.10
N LEU A 92 -2.77 4.63 -2.19
CA LEU A 92 -2.12 3.33 -2.26
C LEU A 92 -2.53 2.57 -3.53
N ASN A 93 -3.83 2.55 -3.85
CA ASN A 93 -4.34 1.88 -5.04
C ASN A 93 -3.73 2.49 -6.31
N ASN A 94 -3.68 3.82 -6.41
CA ASN A 94 -3.06 4.52 -7.52
C ASN A 94 -1.56 4.20 -7.64
N ALA A 95 -0.83 4.20 -6.52
CA ALA A 95 0.59 3.85 -6.51
C ALA A 95 0.83 2.39 -6.96
N PHE A 96 -0.06 1.46 -6.59
CA PHE A 96 0.00 0.08 -7.05
C PHE A 96 -0.27 -0.05 -8.55
N GLN A 97 -1.26 0.65 -9.08
CA GLN A 97 -1.56 0.65 -10.52
C GLN A 97 -0.37 1.17 -11.33
N ASP A 98 0.24 2.28 -10.89
CA ASP A 98 1.46 2.83 -11.47
C ASP A 98 2.62 1.82 -11.49
N LEU A 99 2.84 1.14 -10.37
CA LEU A 99 3.87 0.12 -10.26
C LEU A 99 3.60 -1.04 -11.23
N LYS A 100 2.36 -1.53 -11.27
CA LYS A 100 1.97 -2.66 -12.13
C LYS A 100 2.07 -2.33 -13.61
N ALA A 101 1.66 -1.13 -14.02
CA ALA A 101 1.81 -0.67 -15.38
C ALA A 101 3.29 -0.66 -15.82
N LEU A 102 4.19 -0.20 -14.94
CA LEU A 102 5.62 -0.18 -15.23
C LEU A 102 6.24 -1.59 -15.25
N GLU A 103 5.86 -2.46 -14.31
CA GLU A 103 6.28 -3.87 -14.29
C GLU A 103 5.90 -4.57 -15.60
N PHE A 104 4.65 -4.41 -16.03
CA PHE A 104 4.16 -4.98 -17.28
C PHE A 104 4.90 -4.43 -18.50
N ALA A 105 5.08 -3.11 -18.60
CA ALA A 105 5.82 -2.50 -19.71
C ALA A 105 7.27 -3.02 -19.80
N ASN A 106 7.93 -3.20 -18.65
CA ASN A 106 9.29 -3.73 -18.58
C ASN A 106 9.35 -5.21 -19.01
N GLU A 107 8.40 -6.03 -18.56
CA GLU A 107 8.30 -7.44 -18.96
C GLU A 107 8.07 -7.57 -20.47
N GLN A 108 7.15 -6.78 -21.04
CA GLN A 108 6.88 -6.79 -22.48
C GLN A 108 8.09 -6.32 -23.30
N GLN A 109 8.87 -5.36 -22.79
CA GLN A 109 10.11 -4.95 -23.44
C GLN A 109 11.16 -6.07 -23.39
N ALA A 110 11.32 -6.75 -22.26
CA ALA A 110 12.24 -7.86 -22.13
C ALA A 110 11.88 -9.02 -23.08
N LYS A 111 10.59 -9.36 -23.21
CA LYS A 111 10.10 -10.36 -24.16
C LYS A 111 10.43 -9.99 -25.60
N ARG A 112 10.16 -8.76 -26.01
CA ARG A 112 10.50 -8.27 -27.37
C ARG A 112 11.99 -8.37 -27.66
N LEU A 113 12.84 -8.00 -26.70
CA LEU A 113 14.30 -8.10 -26.87
C LEU A 113 14.75 -9.55 -26.99
N ALA A 114 14.20 -10.45 -26.18
CA ALA A 114 14.49 -11.89 -26.27
C ALA A 114 14.06 -12.48 -27.61
N GLU A 115 12.87 -12.14 -28.12
CA GLU A 115 12.38 -12.56 -29.44
C GLU A 115 13.26 -12.07 -30.60
N ILE A 116 13.77 -10.84 -30.52
CA ILE A 116 14.70 -10.30 -31.51
C ILE A 116 16.02 -11.08 -31.49
N GLU A 117 16.55 -11.37 -30.30
CA GLU A 117 17.80 -12.12 -30.15
C GLU A 117 17.67 -13.58 -30.61
N THR A 118 16.56 -14.26 -30.29
CA THR A 118 16.31 -15.62 -30.79
C THR A 118 16.17 -15.63 -32.31
N ARG A 119 15.45 -14.66 -32.89
CA ARG A 119 15.34 -14.52 -34.35
C ARG A 119 16.69 -14.28 -35.01
N ARG A 120 17.51 -13.39 -34.45
CA ARG A 120 18.88 -13.13 -34.93
C ARG A 120 19.76 -14.38 -34.84
N ALA A 121 19.67 -15.13 -33.75
CA ALA A 121 20.40 -16.37 -33.59
C ALA A 121 19.96 -17.42 -34.63
N GLN A 122 18.65 -17.55 -34.88
CA GLN A 122 18.11 -18.45 -35.89
C GLN A 122 18.62 -18.11 -37.29
N THR A 123 18.54 -16.84 -37.71
CA THR A 123 19.06 -16.40 -39.02
C THR A 123 20.54 -16.72 -39.20
N ARG A 124 21.36 -16.51 -38.16
CA ARG A 124 22.79 -16.89 -38.20
C ARG A 124 22.99 -18.39 -38.36
N MET A 125 22.18 -19.23 -37.70
CA MET A 125 22.28 -20.68 -37.85
C MET A 125 21.88 -21.14 -39.25
N ASP A 126 20.83 -20.54 -39.82
CA ASP A 126 20.35 -20.85 -41.16
C ASP A 126 21.41 -20.49 -42.23
N GLU A 127 22.05 -19.32 -42.09
CA GLU A 127 23.18 -18.91 -42.95
C GLU A 127 24.36 -19.89 -42.87
N MET A 128 24.76 -20.31 -41.66
CA MET A 128 25.84 -21.29 -41.48
C MET A 128 25.49 -22.66 -42.08
N ALA A 129 24.24 -23.10 -41.94
CA ALA A 129 23.76 -24.34 -42.54
C ALA A 129 23.81 -24.28 -44.07
N LEU A 130 23.39 -23.16 -44.67
CA LEU A 130 23.47 -22.94 -46.11
C LEU A 130 24.91 -22.98 -46.62
N VAL A 131 25.83 -22.25 -45.96
CA VAL A 131 27.26 -22.23 -46.35
C VAL A 131 27.87 -23.64 -46.27
N ARG A 132 27.58 -24.40 -45.21
CA ARG A 132 28.04 -25.79 -45.08
C ARG A 132 27.47 -26.69 -46.18
N HIS A 133 26.20 -26.52 -46.52
CA HIS A 133 25.55 -27.29 -47.58
C HIS A 133 26.20 -27.02 -48.95
N LEU A 134 26.38 -25.73 -49.30
CA LEU A 134 27.01 -25.31 -50.55
C LEU A 134 28.45 -25.86 -50.67
N ARG A 135 29.25 -25.77 -49.59
CA ARG A 135 30.62 -26.30 -49.55
C ARG A 135 30.67 -27.82 -49.73
N LYS A 136 29.73 -28.56 -49.12
CA LYS A 136 29.65 -30.02 -49.29
C LYS A 136 29.27 -30.40 -50.71
N HIS A 137 28.38 -29.62 -51.35
CA HIS A 137 27.97 -29.86 -52.73
C HIS A 137 29.12 -29.60 -53.70
N SER A 138 29.85 -28.49 -53.55
CA SER A 138 31.00 -28.17 -54.42
C SER A 138 32.11 -29.21 -54.37
N LEU A 139 32.32 -29.86 -53.22
CA LEU A 139 33.31 -30.93 -53.04
C LEU A 139 32.89 -32.28 -53.65
N ARG A 140 31.60 -32.47 -53.97
CA ARG A 140 31.08 -33.69 -54.62
C ARG A 140 31.00 -33.56 -56.14
N SER A 141 31.04 -32.34 -56.65
CA SER A 141 30.98 -32.01 -58.08
C SER A 141 32.35 -31.88 -58.75
N ALA A 142 33.43 -32.01 -58.00
CA ALA A 142 34.82 -31.98 -58.45
C ALA A 142 35.44 -33.37 -58.31
#